data_AF-A0A170VPA5-F1
#
_entry.id   AF-A0A170VPA5-F1
#
_cell.length_a   1.000
_cell.length_b   1.000
_cell.length_c   1.000
_cell.angle_alpha   90.00
_cell.angle_beta   90.00
_cell.angle_gamma   90.00
#
_symmetry.space_group_name_H-M   'P 1'
#
loop_
_entity.id
_entity.type
_entity.pdbx_description
1 polymer ?
#
loop_
_entity_poly.entity_id
_entity_poly.type
_entity_poly.pdbx_seq_one_letter_code
_entity_poly.pdbx_strand_id
1 'polypeptide(L)'
;AASTNLPVSQILRSSTDSDEPKKKSREDWRKAKELEEARKAGTAPAAVDEEGKDINPHIPQYISAAPWYYSSKGPTLKHQRIQPETVKKYSGIDEWYKRGVDSTLVVTKFRKGACENCGAMTHKRRTVWKDLEKLGAKFYGGRMIAPDEFIQPVLERDYVW
;
A
#
# COMPACT_ATOMS: atom_id res chain seq x y z
N ALA A 1 -16.09 -5.11 51.07
CA ALA A 1 -15.94 -3.79 50.42
C ALA A 1 -17.27 -3.46 49.76
N ALA A 2 -17.90 -2.34 50.14
CA ALA A 2 -19.28 -2.02 49.81
C ALA A 2 -19.45 -1.67 48.33
N SER A 3 -20.34 -2.38 47.64
CA SER A 3 -20.77 -2.06 46.28
C SER A 3 -21.58 -0.76 46.30
N THR A 4 -21.00 0.32 45.77
CA THR A 4 -21.67 1.62 45.66
C THR A 4 -22.73 1.57 44.55
N ASN A 5 -23.99 1.36 44.94
CA ASN A 5 -25.14 1.51 44.05
C ASN A 5 -25.40 3.01 43.81
N LEU A 6 -24.75 3.58 42.79
CA LEU A 6 -25.03 4.94 42.35
C LEU A 6 -26.33 4.97 41.53
N PRO A 7 -27.19 5.99 41.70
CA PRO A 7 -28.42 6.10 40.94
C PRO A 7 -28.12 6.32 39.45
N VAL A 8 -28.93 5.72 38.58
CA VAL A 8 -28.80 5.80 37.10
C VAL A 8 -28.69 7.25 36.61
N SER A 9 -29.32 8.20 37.31
CA SER A 9 -29.25 9.64 37.01
C SER A 9 -27.85 10.24 37.16
N GLN A 10 -26.98 9.67 37.99
CA GLN A 10 -25.62 10.15 38.23
C GLN A 10 -24.62 9.53 37.23
N ILE A 11 -24.90 8.32 36.73
CA ILE A 11 -24.18 7.68 35.63
C ILE A 11 -24.49 8.42 34.31
N LEU A 12 -25.75 8.78 34.07
CA LEU A 12 -26.14 9.57 32.91
C LEU A 12 -25.51 10.97 32.88
N ARG A 13 -25.25 11.59 34.04
CA ARG A 13 -24.59 12.90 34.14
C ARG A 13 -23.07 12.85 33.94
N SER A 14 -22.44 11.69 34.13
CA SER A 14 -21.00 11.53 33.87
C SER A 14 -20.71 11.10 32.43
N SER A 15 -21.70 10.54 31.72
CA SER A 15 -21.59 10.16 30.30
C SER A 15 -21.94 11.28 29.31
N THR A 16 -22.33 12.49 29.76
CA THR A 16 -22.59 13.64 28.88
C THR A 16 -21.31 14.43 28.59
N ASP A 17 -20.25 13.76 28.16
CA ASP A 17 -19.24 14.42 27.33
C ASP A 17 -19.87 14.54 25.94
N SER A 18 -20.30 15.76 25.62
CA SER A 18 -21.35 16.02 24.64
C SER A 18 -20.79 16.01 23.21
N ASP A 19 -20.61 14.83 22.65
CA ASP A 19 -20.39 14.60 21.21
C ASP A 19 -21.72 14.55 20.42
N GLU A 20 -22.72 15.32 20.86
CA GLU A 20 -23.95 15.57 20.10
C GLU A 20 -23.87 16.96 19.44
N PRO A 21 -24.09 17.06 18.12
CA PRO A 21 -24.03 18.35 17.42
C PRO A 21 -25.18 19.24 17.89
N LYS A 22 -24.91 20.14 18.86
CA LYS A 22 -25.78 21.28 19.15
C LYS A 22 -26.05 22.01 17.84
N LYS A 23 -27.33 22.26 17.54
CA LYS A 23 -27.74 23.06 16.37
C LYS A 23 -27.00 24.40 16.43
N LYS A 24 -26.00 24.58 15.56
CA LYS A 24 -25.26 25.85 15.44
C LYS A 24 -26.28 26.97 15.26
N SER A 25 -26.17 28.00 16.09
CA SER A 25 -27.00 29.21 15.95
C SER A 25 -26.73 29.84 14.58
N ARG A 26 -27.72 30.54 14.01
CA ARG A 26 -27.55 31.33 12.78
C ARG A 26 -26.35 32.30 12.89
N GLU A 27 -26.08 32.76 14.10
CA GLU A 27 -24.96 33.64 14.42
C GLU A 27 -23.60 32.94 14.30
N ASP A 28 -23.50 31.66 14.68
CA ASP A 28 -22.26 30.88 14.56
C ASP A 28 -21.92 30.61 13.10
N TRP A 29 -22.93 30.41 12.25
CA TRP A 29 -22.77 30.28 10.81
C TRP A 29 -22.26 31.57 10.17
N ARG A 30 -22.79 32.73 10.59
CA ARG A 30 -22.32 34.04 10.09
C ARG A 30 -20.88 34.31 10.54
N LYS A 31 -20.55 34.06 11.80
CA LYS A 31 -19.18 34.22 12.34
C LYS A 31 -18.17 33.30 11.65
N ALA A 32 -18.55 32.06 11.35
CA ALA A 32 -17.66 31.13 10.65
C ALA A 32 -17.34 31.60 9.23
N LYS A 33 -18.33 32.17 8.51
CA LYS A 33 -18.12 32.75 7.17
C LYS A 33 -17.25 34.00 7.19
N GLU A 34 -17.51 34.90 8.13
CA GLU A 34 -16.71 36.13 8.30
C GLU A 34 -15.25 35.81 8.66
N LEU A 35 -15.03 34.79 9.50
CA LEU A 35 -13.68 34.34 9.86
C LEU A 35 -12.96 33.66 8.68
N GLU A 36 -13.68 32.95 7.81
CA GLU A 36 -13.15 32.40 6.56
C GLU A 36 -12.78 33.51 5.56
N GLU A 37 -13.61 34.55 5.43
CA GLU A 37 -13.34 35.71 4.59
C GLU A 37 -12.15 36.55 5.11
N ALA A 38 -12.05 36.75 6.42
CA ALA A 38 -10.91 37.41 7.05
C ALA A 38 -9.61 36.63 6.89
N ARG A 39 -9.69 35.28 6.92
CA ARG A 39 -8.55 34.40 6.61
C ARG A 39 -8.14 34.50 5.15
N LYS A 40 -9.13 34.52 4.23
CA LYS A 40 -8.88 34.69 2.79
C LYS A 40 -8.30 36.05 2.45
N ALA A 41 -8.63 37.09 3.22
CA ALA A 41 -8.08 38.44 3.10
C ALA A 41 -6.70 38.62 3.77
N GLY A 42 -6.18 37.59 4.47
CA GLY A 42 -4.88 37.65 5.14
C GLY A 42 -4.86 38.39 6.48
N THR A 43 -6.03 38.78 7.01
CA THR A 43 -6.17 39.54 8.26
C THR A 43 -6.22 38.63 9.49
N ALA A 44 -6.58 37.36 9.33
CA ALA A 44 -6.67 36.38 10.42
C ALA A 44 -5.63 35.25 10.25
N PRO A 45 -5.09 34.68 11.37
CA PRO A 45 -4.10 33.62 11.31
C PRO A 45 -4.68 32.35 10.66
N ALA A 46 -3.85 31.61 9.92
CA ALA A 46 -4.25 30.38 9.24
C ALA A 46 -4.80 29.32 10.22
N ALA A 47 -5.59 28.38 9.70
CA ALA A 47 -5.99 27.23 10.50
C ALA A 47 -4.79 26.29 10.60
N VAL A 48 -4.38 25.93 11.82
CA VAL A 48 -3.26 25.03 12.05
C VAL A 48 -3.81 23.61 12.10
N ASP A 49 -3.19 22.69 11.35
CA ASP A 49 -3.51 21.27 11.42
C ASP A 49 -2.94 20.61 12.69
N GLU A 50 -3.25 19.33 12.91
CA GLU A 50 -2.72 18.59 14.07
C GLU A 50 -1.19 18.37 14.05
N GLU A 51 -0.53 18.62 12.91
CA GLU A 51 0.93 18.55 12.74
C GLU A 51 1.60 19.92 12.87
N GLY A 52 0.85 20.99 13.18
CA GLY A 52 1.39 22.35 13.28
C GLY A 52 1.61 23.03 11.92
N LYS A 53 1.08 22.47 10.82
CA LYS A 53 1.17 23.07 9.49
C LYS A 53 -0.02 23.99 9.24
N ASP A 54 0.29 25.18 8.72
CA ASP A 54 -0.72 26.13 8.31
C ASP A 54 -1.48 25.64 7.07
N ILE A 55 -2.80 25.58 7.16
CA ILE A 55 -3.69 25.31 6.04
C ILE A 55 -3.93 26.62 5.31
N ASN A 56 -3.50 26.66 4.05
CA ASN A 56 -3.66 27.84 3.20
C ASN A 56 -5.15 28.24 3.07
N PRO A 57 -5.54 29.46 3.48
CA PRO A 57 -6.92 29.97 3.39
C PRO A 57 -7.53 30.01 1.99
N HIS A 58 -6.72 29.93 0.93
CA HIS A 58 -7.19 29.92 -0.44
C HIS A 58 -7.58 28.53 -0.97
N ILE A 59 -7.37 27.46 -0.18
CA ILE A 59 -7.86 26.12 -0.54
C ILE A 59 -9.39 26.12 -0.43
N PRO A 60 -10.12 25.77 -1.51
CA PRO A 60 -11.59 25.69 -1.47
C PRO A 60 -12.09 24.77 -0.36
N GLN A 61 -13.24 25.12 0.23
CA GLN A 61 -13.84 24.41 1.37
C GLN A 61 -14.01 22.89 1.14
N TYR A 62 -14.29 22.45 -0.10
CA TYR A 62 -14.48 21.04 -0.41
C TYR A 62 -13.18 20.21 -0.40
N ILE A 63 -12.01 20.84 -0.50
CA ILE A 63 -10.69 20.18 -0.42
C ILE A 63 -10.19 20.17 1.03
N SER A 64 -10.48 21.22 1.80
CA SER A 64 -10.02 21.35 3.20
C SER A 64 -10.91 20.60 4.20
N ALA A 65 -12.20 20.41 3.88
CA ALA A 65 -13.12 19.65 4.71
C ALA A 65 -12.85 18.14 4.58
N ALA A 66 -12.30 17.54 5.62
CA ALA A 66 -12.12 16.09 5.69
C ALA A 66 -13.48 15.37 5.69
N PRO A 67 -13.67 14.34 4.85
CA PRO A 67 -14.89 13.55 4.82
C PRO A 67 -15.17 12.81 6.14
N TRP A 68 -16.44 12.48 6.40
CA TRP A 68 -16.88 11.84 7.65
C TRP A 68 -16.17 10.50 7.96
N TYR A 69 -15.75 9.76 6.93
CA TYR A 69 -15.07 8.46 7.08
C TYR A 69 -13.58 8.59 7.45
N TYR A 70 -13.00 9.78 7.40
CA TYR A 70 -11.58 10.02 7.69
C TYR A 70 -11.30 10.26 9.18
N SER A 71 -12.34 10.26 10.03
CA SER A 71 -12.26 10.34 11.50
C SER A 71 -11.31 11.41 12.06
N SER A 72 -11.18 12.56 11.40
CA SER A 72 -10.34 13.68 11.87
C SER A 72 -11.13 14.62 12.78
N LYS A 73 -10.57 14.98 13.93
CA LYS A 73 -11.19 15.89 14.92
C LYS A 73 -10.93 17.38 14.65
N GLY A 74 -10.39 17.72 13.48
CA GLY A 74 -10.02 19.10 13.14
C GLY A 74 -9.79 19.33 11.64
N PRO A 75 -9.53 20.58 11.23
CA PRO A 75 -9.18 20.90 9.86
C PRO A 75 -7.85 20.24 9.51
N THR A 76 -7.85 19.36 8.50
CA THR A 76 -6.68 18.57 8.12
C THR A 76 -6.63 18.32 6.63
N LEU A 77 -5.43 18.42 6.05
CA LEU A 77 -5.17 18.09 4.66
C LEU A 77 -4.58 16.68 4.49
N LYS A 78 -4.55 15.85 5.56
CA LYS A 78 -3.98 14.49 5.51
C LYS A 78 -4.78 13.56 4.57
N HIS A 79 -6.09 13.76 4.46
CA HIS A 79 -6.94 12.95 3.58
C HIS A 79 -6.64 13.13 2.08
N GLN A 80 -5.99 14.24 1.72
CA GLN A 80 -5.51 14.51 0.35
C GLN A 80 -4.11 13.94 0.09
N ARG A 81 -3.37 13.50 1.12
CA ARG A 81 -2.09 12.83 0.92
C ARG A 81 -2.33 11.46 0.28
N ILE A 82 -1.32 10.99 -0.45
CA ILE A 82 -1.35 9.69 -1.11
C ILE A 82 -1.61 8.62 -0.05
N GLN A 83 -2.69 7.87 -0.24
CA GLN A 83 -3.11 6.83 0.69
C GLN A 83 -2.17 5.63 0.58
N PRO A 84 -1.81 4.99 1.71
CA PRO A 84 -0.86 3.87 1.70
C PRO A 84 -1.37 2.67 0.88
N GLU A 85 -2.68 2.51 0.73
CA GLU A 85 -3.30 1.44 -0.06
C GLU A 85 -3.14 1.64 -1.59
N THR A 86 -3.02 2.89 -2.05
CA THR A 86 -2.88 3.19 -3.48
C THR A 86 -1.42 3.20 -3.93
N VAL A 87 -0.48 3.26 -2.98
CA VAL A 87 0.96 3.18 -3.26
C VAL A 87 1.32 1.74 -3.63
N LYS A 88 1.49 1.50 -4.93
CA LYS A 88 2.07 0.25 -5.43
C LYS A 88 3.55 0.19 -5.05
N LYS A 89 4.00 -0.99 -4.63
CA LYS A 89 5.40 -1.25 -4.29
C LYS A 89 6.12 -1.77 -5.52
N TYR A 90 7.00 -0.97 -6.08
CA TYR A 90 7.82 -1.36 -7.23
C TYR A 90 9.14 -1.97 -6.78
N SER A 91 9.70 -2.82 -7.64
CA SER A 91 11.05 -3.37 -7.46
C SER A 91 12.10 -2.26 -7.57
N GLY A 92 13.25 -2.48 -6.93
CA GLY A 92 14.36 -1.53 -6.97
C GLY A 92 14.91 -1.35 -8.39
N ILE A 93 15.54 -0.20 -8.66
CA ILE A 93 16.13 0.09 -9.98
C ILE A 93 17.21 -0.94 -10.37
N ASP A 94 18.01 -1.36 -9.38
CA ASP A 94 19.10 -2.33 -9.55
C ASP A 94 18.60 -3.79 -9.63
N GLU A 95 17.35 -4.04 -9.23
CA GLU A 95 16.78 -5.39 -9.27
C GLU A 95 16.40 -5.75 -10.72
N TRP A 96 17.13 -6.72 -11.28
CA TRP A 96 16.90 -7.25 -12.61
C TRP A 96 16.81 -8.78 -12.60
N TYR A 97 16.23 -9.34 -13.66
CA TYR A 97 16.18 -10.77 -13.88
C TYR A 97 17.59 -11.37 -13.96
N LYS A 98 17.80 -12.50 -13.28
CA LYS A 98 19.09 -13.20 -13.32
C LYS A 98 19.24 -13.88 -14.67
N ARG A 99 20.25 -13.49 -15.45
CA ARG A 99 20.52 -14.09 -16.76
C ARG A 99 21.58 -15.19 -16.64
N GLY A 100 21.42 -16.23 -17.45
CA GLY A 100 22.33 -17.38 -17.48
C GLY A 100 21.78 -18.60 -16.76
N VAL A 101 22.68 -19.55 -16.49
CA VAL A 101 22.38 -20.84 -15.86
C VAL A 101 23.19 -21.02 -14.59
N ASP A 102 22.66 -21.82 -13.67
CA ASP A 102 23.24 -22.08 -12.37
C ASP A 102 24.34 -23.12 -12.51
N SER A 103 25.59 -22.66 -12.63
CA SER A 103 26.77 -23.55 -12.74
C SER A 103 27.26 -24.09 -11.40
N THR A 104 26.63 -23.69 -10.29
CA THR A 104 27.04 -24.09 -8.93
C THR A 104 26.78 -25.57 -8.66
N LEU A 105 25.71 -26.13 -9.24
CA LEU A 105 25.28 -27.51 -9.03
C LEU A 105 25.31 -28.26 -10.36
N VAL A 106 26.32 -29.12 -10.53
CA VAL A 106 26.42 -30.00 -11.69
C VAL A 106 25.70 -31.30 -11.41
N VAL A 107 24.57 -31.52 -12.07
CA VAL A 107 23.76 -32.72 -11.92
C VAL A 107 24.07 -33.71 -13.05
N THR A 108 24.43 -34.95 -12.68
CA THR A 108 24.79 -36.02 -13.63
C THR A 108 23.72 -37.10 -13.79
N LYS A 109 22.65 -37.06 -12.98
CA LYS A 109 21.54 -38.01 -13.03
C LYS A 109 20.22 -37.30 -13.29
N PHE A 110 19.39 -37.91 -14.14
CA PHE A 110 18.08 -37.37 -14.47
C PHE A 110 17.18 -37.34 -13.22
N ARG A 111 16.57 -36.18 -12.94
CA ARG A 111 15.65 -35.97 -11.82
C ARG A 111 14.20 -36.14 -12.29
N LYS A 112 13.36 -36.77 -11.47
CA LYS A 112 11.93 -36.92 -11.79
C LYS A 112 11.27 -35.55 -11.82
N GLY A 113 10.53 -35.25 -12.89
CA GLY A 113 9.90 -33.93 -13.11
C GLY A 113 10.75 -32.96 -13.93
N ALA A 114 11.99 -33.31 -14.27
CA ALA A 114 12.83 -32.52 -15.17
C ALA A 114 12.32 -32.58 -16.61
N CYS A 115 12.73 -31.59 -17.41
CA CYS A 115 12.54 -31.56 -18.84
C CYS A 115 13.10 -32.84 -19.48
N GLU A 116 12.24 -33.57 -20.19
CA GLU A 116 12.61 -34.85 -20.78
C GLU A 116 13.62 -34.73 -21.94
N ASN A 117 13.82 -33.52 -22.49
CA ASN A 117 14.77 -33.22 -23.56
C ASN A 117 16.16 -32.87 -22.99
N CYS A 118 16.27 -31.81 -22.19
CA CYS A 118 17.55 -31.28 -21.72
C CYS A 118 17.92 -31.68 -20.28
N GLY A 119 16.96 -32.14 -19.47
CA GLY A 119 17.20 -32.53 -18.06
C GLY A 119 17.15 -31.40 -17.03
N ALA A 120 16.86 -30.15 -17.42
CA ALA A 120 16.67 -29.03 -16.49
C ALA A 120 15.30 -29.09 -15.78
N MET A 121 15.21 -28.61 -14.55
CA MET A 121 13.97 -28.62 -13.75
C MET A 121 13.08 -27.38 -13.94
N THR A 122 13.58 -26.32 -14.55
CA THR A 122 12.90 -25.01 -14.61
C THR A 122 11.77 -24.93 -15.63
N HIS A 123 11.78 -25.81 -16.64
CA HIS A 123 10.81 -25.78 -17.73
C HIS A 123 10.43 -27.19 -18.21
N LYS A 124 9.41 -27.28 -19.07
CA LYS A 124 8.92 -28.55 -19.65
C LYS A 124 9.48 -28.74 -21.07
N ARG A 125 9.42 -29.96 -21.60
CA ARG A 125 9.86 -30.28 -22.99
C ARG A 125 9.27 -29.33 -24.03
N ARG A 126 8.00 -28.92 -23.89
CA ARG A 126 7.33 -28.06 -24.87
C ARG A 126 7.88 -26.64 -24.94
N THR A 127 8.52 -26.18 -23.87
CA THR A 127 9.07 -24.82 -23.73
C THR A 127 10.59 -24.85 -23.60
N VAL A 128 11.22 -25.95 -24.04
CA VAL A 128 12.68 -26.09 -23.99
C VAL A 128 13.31 -25.20 -25.05
N TRP A 129 14.38 -24.50 -24.68
CA TRP A 129 15.10 -23.62 -25.59
C TRP A 129 16.04 -24.38 -26.54
N LYS A 130 16.57 -25.52 -26.08
CA LYS A 130 17.44 -26.38 -26.89
C LYS A 130 16.63 -27.14 -27.93
N ASP A 131 17.27 -27.46 -29.05
CA ASP A 131 16.66 -28.31 -30.08
C ASP A 131 16.12 -29.61 -29.50
N LEU A 132 14.98 -30.06 -30.04
CA LEU A 132 14.34 -31.29 -29.60
C LEU A 132 15.14 -32.49 -30.05
N GLU A 133 15.71 -33.22 -29.10
CA GLU A 133 16.46 -34.44 -29.36
C GLU A 133 15.51 -35.63 -29.55
N LYS A 134 15.89 -36.55 -30.43
CA LYS A 134 15.11 -37.76 -30.74
C LYS A 134 14.93 -38.67 -29.51
N LEU A 135 15.95 -38.76 -28.66
CA LEU A 135 15.99 -39.69 -27.53
C LEU A 135 16.08 -38.99 -26.16
N GLY A 136 16.40 -37.68 -26.08
CA GLY A 136 16.28 -36.83 -24.88
C GLY A 136 17.01 -37.28 -23.60
N ALA A 137 17.30 -36.33 -22.71
CA ALA A 137 18.03 -36.58 -21.46
C ALA A 137 17.39 -37.65 -20.54
N LYS A 138 16.07 -37.88 -20.66
CA LYS A 138 15.35 -38.91 -19.88
C LYS A 138 15.83 -40.34 -20.18
N PHE A 139 16.15 -40.64 -21.44
CA PHE A 139 16.51 -42.00 -21.86
C PHE A 139 18.03 -42.20 -22.01
N TYR A 140 18.81 -41.13 -22.18
CA TYR A 140 20.26 -41.21 -22.30
C TYR A 140 21.03 -41.53 -21.00
N GLY A 141 20.33 -41.79 -19.89
CA GLY A 141 20.95 -42.20 -18.63
C GLY A 141 21.82 -41.11 -17.98
N GLY A 142 21.49 -39.84 -18.22
CA GLY A 142 22.17 -38.69 -17.59
C GLY A 142 23.48 -38.23 -18.25
N ARG A 143 23.82 -38.73 -19.45
CA ARG A 143 25.07 -38.35 -20.14
C ARG A 143 25.16 -36.87 -20.53
N MET A 144 24.02 -36.22 -20.80
CA MET A 144 23.94 -34.81 -21.18
C MET A 144 22.77 -34.16 -20.44
N ILE A 145 23.05 -33.60 -19.26
CA ILE A 145 22.08 -32.84 -18.47
C ILE A 145 22.49 -31.38 -18.50
N ALA A 146 21.56 -30.52 -18.90
CA ALA A 146 21.75 -29.08 -18.84
C ALA A 146 21.72 -28.61 -17.37
N PRO A 147 22.55 -27.62 -16.99
CA PRO A 147 22.39 -26.93 -15.72
C PRO A 147 21.00 -26.31 -15.60
N ASP A 148 20.49 -26.18 -14.38
CA ASP A 148 19.20 -25.51 -14.13
C ASP A 148 19.33 -24.00 -14.36
N GLU A 149 18.24 -23.33 -14.72
CA GLU A 149 18.19 -21.86 -14.83
C GLU A 149 17.84 -21.23 -13.48
N PHE A 150 18.14 -19.94 -13.32
CA PHE A 150 17.75 -19.19 -12.13
C PHE A 150 16.21 -19.07 -12.04
N ILE A 151 15.68 -19.25 -10.83
CA ILE A 151 14.27 -18.91 -10.54
C ILE A 151 14.15 -17.40 -10.57
N GLN A 152 13.32 -16.91 -11.50
CA GLN A 152 13.16 -15.47 -11.71
C GLN A 152 12.22 -14.85 -10.67
N PRO A 153 12.58 -13.70 -10.07
CA PRO A 153 11.68 -12.96 -9.20
C PRO A 153 10.54 -12.33 -10.02
N VAL A 154 9.40 -12.11 -9.38
CA VAL A 154 8.32 -11.28 -9.96
C VAL A 154 8.70 -9.83 -9.71
N LEU A 155 9.17 -9.15 -10.75
CA LEU A 155 9.51 -7.73 -10.70
C LEU A 155 8.30 -6.91 -11.15
N GLU A 156 7.86 -5.97 -10.31
CA GLU A 156 6.82 -5.00 -10.67
C GLU A 156 7.51 -3.67 -11.00
N ARG A 157 7.33 -3.20 -12.24
CA ARG A 157 7.94 -1.96 -12.76
C ARG A 157 6.85 -0.96 -13.18
N ASP A 158 7.21 0.31 -13.16
CA ASP A 158 6.39 1.40 -13.71
C ASP A 158 6.66 1.59 -15.21
N TYR A 159 5.75 2.28 -15.91
CA TYR A 159 5.80 2.43 -17.38
C TYR A 159 7.03 3.20 -17.89
N VAL A 160 7.69 3.96 -17.02
CA VAL A 160 8.85 4.80 -17.36
C VAL A 160 10.15 3.97 -17.41
N TRP A 161 10.08 2.68 -17.09
CA TRP A 161 11.18 1.71 -17.18
C TRP A 161 10.94 0.61 -18.22
#